data_AF-V5FAT3-F1
#
_entry.id   AF-V5FAT3-F1
#
_cell.length_a   1.000
_cell.length_b   1.000
_cell.length_c   1.000
_cell.angle_alpha   90.00
_cell.angle_beta   90.00
_cell.angle_gamma   90.00
#
_symmetry.space_group_name_H-M   'P 1'
#
loop_
_entity.id
_entity.type
_entity.pdbx_description
1 polymer ?
#
loop_
_entity_poly.entity_id
_entity_poly.type
_entity_poly.pdbx_seq_one_letter_code
_entity_poly.pdbx_strand_id
1 'polypeptide(L)'
;MSLSLDSLQNSDLAEEIEAINAIYEPTTVTLTSTSSAASTSTSTSTLDLADANASSAVTTTVTLQIPNHPHLSFVIGFDAKYPETAPRVIGTASTSSRGEGKIAVDVLEDIVRRIHQPGLVCLFDVINEAVEAFEELNIGGNREEQNGAEKAAEETTAAGDNELDHVAGDVAKLSLREAFGLESPPDWVFSDVITEKKSVFVGRAAHVTSLEQAQAYLDHLLATDKKVAAATHNISAWRIRQKKASAGGKGDSSSTGETIIQDCDDDGETAAGGRLLHLMQLMDVWDVVVVVSRWYGGIKLGPDRFRIINAAGRDALVKGGFGKGEGSSANEKGKKKGKK
;
A
#
# COMPACT_ATOMS: atom_id res chain seq x y z
N MET A 1 -23.66 -27.18 9.43
CA MET A 1 -24.74 -27.01 8.44
C MET A 1 -24.65 -25.56 7.99
N SER A 2 -24.21 -25.29 6.76
CA SER A 2 -24.18 -23.92 6.23
C SER A 2 -25.62 -23.42 6.06
N LEU A 3 -25.97 -22.35 6.76
CA LEU A 3 -27.26 -21.68 6.56
C LEU A 3 -27.25 -21.01 5.18
N SER A 4 -28.35 -21.11 4.43
CA SER A 4 -28.44 -20.46 3.12
C SER A 4 -28.49 -18.94 3.29
N LEU A 5 -27.75 -18.23 2.44
CA LEU A 5 -27.76 -16.76 2.36
C LEU A 5 -29.17 -16.20 2.09
N ASP A 6 -30.04 -16.99 1.45
CA ASP A 6 -31.47 -16.68 1.20
C ASP A 6 -32.30 -16.43 2.48
N SER A 7 -31.77 -16.78 3.66
CA SER A 7 -32.43 -16.59 4.95
C SER A 7 -32.15 -15.22 5.59
N LEU A 8 -31.23 -14.43 5.03
CA LEU A 8 -30.88 -13.10 5.53
C LEU A 8 -31.99 -12.09 5.17
N GLN A 9 -32.51 -11.40 6.18
CA GLN A 9 -33.50 -10.33 5.98
C GLN A 9 -32.87 -9.05 5.42
N ASN A 10 -31.56 -8.88 5.58
CA ASN A 10 -30.81 -7.73 5.11
C ASN A 10 -30.18 -8.05 3.75
N SER A 11 -30.72 -7.44 2.68
CA SER A 11 -30.27 -7.67 1.31
C SER A 11 -28.86 -7.13 1.07
N ASP A 12 -28.52 -5.97 1.62
CA ASP A 12 -27.21 -5.34 1.44
C ASP A 12 -26.09 -6.22 2.04
N LEU A 13 -26.33 -6.76 3.24
CA LEU A 13 -25.42 -7.70 3.87
C LEU A 13 -25.31 -9.03 3.10
N ALA A 14 -26.42 -9.54 2.56
CA ALA A 14 -26.42 -10.78 1.79
C ALA A 14 -25.63 -10.62 0.48
N GLU A 15 -25.86 -9.53 -0.26
CA GLU A 15 -25.13 -9.19 -1.49
C GLU A 15 -23.64 -8.96 -1.21
N GLU A 16 -23.29 -8.28 -0.11
CA GLU A 16 -21.91 -8.06 0.29
C GLU A 16 -21.19 -9.38 0.61
N ILE A 17 -21.82 -10.28 1.38
CA ILE A 17 -21.23 -11.58 1.71
C ILE A 17 -21.01 -12.42 0.44
N GLU A 18 -21.98 -12.43 -0.48
CA GLU A 18 -21.86 -13.14 -1.75
C GLU A 18 -20.70 -12.57 -2.59
N ALA A 19 -20.59 -11.24 -2.67
CA ALA A 19 -19.51 -10.58 -3.39
C ALA A 19 -18.13 -10.91 -2.79
N ILE A 20 -17.98 -10.86 -1.47
CA ILE A 20 -16.71 -11.17 -0.78
C ILE A 20 -16.30 -12.61 -1.02
N ASN A 21 -17.23 -13.55 -0.87
CA ASN A 21 -16.97 -14.97 -1.09
C ASN A 21 -16.66 -15.29 -2.56
N ALA A 22 -17.10 -14.45 -3.51
CA ALA A 22 -16.73 -14.55 -4.92
C ALA A 22 -15.34 -13.96 -5.22
N ILE A 23 -14.86 -13.00 -4.43
CA ILE A 23 -13.55 -12.35 -4.62
C ILE A 23 -12.42 -13.20 -4.05
N TYR A 24 -12.59 -13.73 -2.84
CA TYR A 24 -11.55 -14.50 -2.15
C TYR A 24 -11.83 -16.00 -2.26
N GLU A 25 -12.50 -16.57 -1.26
CA GLU A 25 -12.91 -17.97 -1.25
C GLU A 25 -14.34 -18.10 -0.71
N PRO A 26 -15.09 -19.16 -1.08
CA PRO A 26 -16.46 -19.37 -0.61
C PRO A 26 -16.61 -19.49 0.92
N THR A 27 -15.51 -19.64 1.65
CA THR A 27 -15.46 -19.77 3.11
C THR A 27 -14.97 -18.52 3.83
N THR A 28 -14.68 -17.42 3.11
CA THR A 28 -14.16 -16.18 3.71
C THR A 28 -15.16 -15.57 4.68
N VAL A 29 -16.45 -15.53 4.34
CA VAL A 29 -17.51 -15.11 5.26
C VAL A 29 -18.58 -16.20 5.33
N THR A 30 -18.78 -16.75 6.53
CA THR A 30 -19.76 -17.82 6.77
C THR A 30 -20.82 -17.39 7.78
N LEU A 31 -22.08 -17.67 7.48
CA LEU A 31 -23.20 -17.32 8.34
C LEU A 31 -23.25 -18.24 9.56
N THR A 32 -23.21 -17.68 10.77
CA THR A 32 -23.11 -18.43 12.02
C THR A 32 -24.45 -18.48 12.76
N SER A 33 -25.18 -17.37 12.82
CA SER A 33 -26.52 -17.32 13.44
C SER A 33 -27.36 -16.16 12.90
N THR A 34 -28.66 -16.38 12.84
CA THR A 34 -29.68 -15.35 12.54
C THR A 34 -30.75 -15.43 13.62
N SER A 35 -31.04 -14.31 14.30
CA SER A 35 -32.17 -14.22 15.23
C SER A 35 -33.37 -13.63 14.52
N SER A 36 -34.32 -14.50 14.15
CA SER A 36 -35.62 -14.08 13.64
C SER A 36 -36.42 -13.48 14.79
N ALA A 37 -36.75 -12.19 14.72
CA ALA A 37 -37.62 -11.51 15.69
C ALA A 37 -39.10 -11.93 15.58
N ALA A 38 -39.39 -13.23 15.42
CA ALA A 38 -40.74 -13.77 15.36
C ALA A 38 -40.83 -15.21 15.87
N SER A 39 -40.87 -15.36 17.20
CA SER A 39 -41.65 -16.43 17.84
C SER A 39 -42.17 -15.95 19.18
N THR A 40 -43.44 -15.56 19.18
CA THR A 40 -44.27 -15.34 20.36
C THR A 40 -44.31 -16.63 21.19
N SER A 41 -43.68 -16.64 22.36
CA SER A 41 -44.06 -17.55 23.45
C SER A 41 -43.99 -16.80 24.76
N THR A 42 -45.18 -16.60 25.32
CA THR A 42 -45.48 -16.09 26.66
C THR A 42 -44.63 -16.73 27.77
N SER A 43 -43.90 -15.90 28.53
CA SER A 43 -43.68 -16.11 29.96
C SER A 43 -43.36 -14.77 30.64
N THR A 44 -44.07 -14.55 31.74
CA THR A 44 -44.22 -13.34 32.56
C THR A 44 -42.97 -12.90 33.33
N SER A 45 -42.84 -11.57 33.47
CA SER A 45 -42.32 -10.81 34.61
C SER A 45 -40.89 -11.04 35.10
N THR A 46 -40.03 -10.03 34.96
CA THR A 46 -39.61 -9.15 36.08
C THR A 46 -38.94 -7.90 35.53
N LEU A 47 -39.26 -6.76 36.15
CA LEU A 47 -38.79 -5.41 35.86
C LEU A 47 -37.28 -5.30 36.04
N ASP A 48 -36.57 -4.71 35.07
CA ASP A 48 -35.31 -4.02 35.34
C ASP A 48 -35.31 -2.68 34.58
N LEU A 49 -35.32 -1.58 35.34
CA LEU A 49 -35.14 -0.22 34.85
C LEU A 49 -33.65 0.09 34.98
N ALA A 50 -32.91 0.00 33.88
CA ALA A 50 -31.59 0.60 33.77
C ALA A 50 -31.24 0.91 32.30
N ASP A 51 -30.81 2.16 32.11
CA ASP A 51 -29.99 2.70 31.01
C ASP A 51 -30.60 2.91 29.61
N ALA A 52 -30.90 4.19 29.37
CA ALA A 52 -30.99 4.82 28.07
C ALA A 52 -29.61 4.86 27.39
N ASN A 53 -29.20 3.74 26.81
CA ASN A 53 -28.29 3.73 25.67
C ASN A 53 -28.67 2.53 24.79
N ALA A 54 -29.61 2.74 23.87
CA ALA A 54 -30.13 1.70 23.00
C ALA A 54 -29.03 1.22 22.03
N SER A 55 -28.16 0.34 22.53
CA SER A 55 -27.34 -0.53 21.71
C SER A 55 -28.30 -1.43 20.93
N SER A 56 -28.56 -1.11 19.66
CA SER A 56 -29.29 -1.97 18.74
C SER A 56 -28.81 -3.42 18.88
N ALA A 57 -29.71 -4.34 19.17
CA ALA A 57 -29.36 -5.74 19.39
C ALA A 57 -28.78 -6.35 18.10
N VAL A 58 -27.69 -7.11 18.23
CA VAL A 58 -27.11 -7.87 17.12
C VAL A 58 -28.13 -8.91 16.65
N THR A 59 -28.55 -8.82 15.39
CA THR A 59 -29.55 -9.72 14.79
C THR A 59 -28.93 -10.84 13.97
N THR A 60 -27.76 -10.58 13.39
CA THR A 60 -27.05 -11.52 12.51
C THR A 60 -25.60 -11.61 12.94
N THR A 61 -25.04 -12.82 12.99
CA THR A 61 -23.61 -13.03 13.20
C THR A 61 -23.00 -13.87 12.11
N VAL A 62 -21.81 -13.47 11.67
CA VAL A 62 -21.01 -14.17 10.68
C VAL A 62 -19.63 -14.48 11.27
N THR A 63 -19.01 -15.54 10.78
CA THR A 63 -17.59 -15.78 10.99
C THR A 63 -16.85 -15.27 9.77
N LEU A 64 -15.96 -14.31 9.99
CA LEU A 64 -15.02 -13.79 9.00
C LEU A 64 -13.67 -14.49 9.18
N GLN A 65 -13.22 -15.20 8.15
CA GLN A 65 -11.85 -15.71 8.05
C GLN A 65 -10.99 -14.71 7.29
N ILE A 66 -9.86 -14.31 7.87
CA ILE A 66 -8.95 -13.36 7.23
C ILE A 66 -8.20 -14.07 6.08
N PRO A 67 -8.28 -13.57 4.84
CA PRO A 67 -7.49 -14.09 3.72
C PRO A 67 -5.99 -14.09 4.05
N ASN A 68 -5.24 -15.04 3.51
CA ASN A 68 -3.80 -15.25 3.81
C ASN A 68 -3.46 -15.59 5.28
N HIS A 69 -4.42 -15.58 6.20
CA HIS A 69 -4.25 -15.96 7.61
C HIS A 69 -5.20 -17.11 8.02
N PRO A 70 -4.89 -18.37 7.67
CA PRO A 70 -5.80 -19.51 7.87
C PRO A 70 -6.12 -19.81 9.35
N HIS A 71 -5.32 -19.31 10.29
CA HIS A 71 -5.52 -19.52 11.72
C HIS A 71 -6.27 -18.38 12.41
N LEU A 72 -6.57 -17.28 11.70
CA LEU A 72 -7.17 -16.09 12.26
C LEU A 72 -8.58 -15.87 11.71
N SER A 73 -9.57 -15.95 12.59
CA SER A 73 -10.97 -15.69 12.24
C SER A 73 -11.71 -15.00 13.37
N PHE A 74 -12.74 -14.23 13.01
CA PHE A 74 -13.49 -13.36 13.90
C PHE A 74 -14.98 -13.60 13.77
N VAL A 75 -15.70 -13.39 14.88
CA VAL A 75 -17.16 -13.35 14.88
C VAL A 75 -17.59 -11.90 14.80
N ILE A 76 -18.27 -11.54 13.71
CA ILE A 76 -18.78 -10.18 13.47
C ILE A 76 -20.30 -10.20 13.59
N GLY A 77 -20.84 -9.24 14.35
CA GLY A 77 -22.25 -9.02 14.57
C GLY A 77 -22.78 -7.82 13.82
N PHE A 78 -23.95 -7.96 13.23
CA PHE A 78 -24.70 -6.93 12.52
C PHE A 78 -26.05 -6.73 13.18
N ASP A 79 -26.49 -5.49 13.27
CA ASP A 79 -27.88 -5.19 13.57
C ASP A 79 -28.72 -5.14 12.28
N ALA A 80 -30.05 -5.01 12.43
CA ALA A 80 -30.97 -4.99 11.29
C ALA A 80 -30.87 -3.74 10.41
N LYS A 81 -30.11 -2.71 10.83
CA LYS A 81 -29.99 -1.42 10.12
C LYS A 81 -28.69 -1.29 9.32
N TYR A 82 -27.76 -2.25 9.41
CA TYR A 82 -26.57 -2.25 8.56
C TYR A 82 -26.97 -2.08 7.08
N PRO A 83 -26.29 -1.23 6.28
CA PRO A 83 -25.03 -0.54 6.55
C PRO A 83 -25.12 0.83 7.26
N GLU A 84 -26.30 1.28 7.71
CA GLU A 84 -26.43 2.56 8.45
C GLU A 84 -25.69 2.54 9.80
N THR A 85 -25.48 1.36 10.35
CA THR A 85 -24.85 1.10 11.64
C THR A 85 -23.57 0.30 11.44
N ALA A 86 -22.57 0.55 12.29
CA ALA A 86 -21.30 -0.16 12.19
C ALA A 86 -21.45 -1.64 12.58
N PRO A 87 -20.76 -2.56 11.88
CA PRO A 87 -20.62 -3.93 12.34
C PRO A 87 -19.86 -3.96 13.68
N ARG A 88 -20.06 -5.02 14.47
CA ARG A 88 -19.47 -5.17 15.80
C ARG A 88 -18.59 -6.40 15.86
N VAL A 89 -17.34 -6.24 16.27
CA VAL A 89 -16.46 -7.38 16.52
C VAL A 89 -16.84 -8.01 17.86
N ILE A 90 -17.41 -9.22 17.83
CA ILE A 90 -17.87 -9.93 19.03
C ILE A 90 -16.70 -10.64 19.73
N GLY A 91 -15.76 -11.13 18.93
CA GLY A 91 -14.57 -11.83 19.43
C GLY A 91 -13.85 -12.58 18.32
N THR A 92 -12.84 -13.37 18.68
CA THR A 92 -12.18 -14.28 17.76
C THR A 92 -12.89 -15.63 17.71
N ALA A 93 -13.04 -16.18 16.51
CA ALA A 93 -13.46 -17.57 16.27
C ALA A 93 -12.25 -18.53 16.30
N SER A 94 -11.08 -18.10 15.81
CA SER A 94 -9.81 -18.82 15.92
C SER A 94 -8.63 -17.85 15.97
N THR A 95 -7.58 -18.21 16.70
CA THR A 95 -6.28 -17.50 16.73
C THR A 95 -5.13 -18.49 16.80
N SER A 96 -3.97 -18.11 16.24
CA SER A 96 -2.70 -18.85 16.28
C SER A 96 -2.19 -19.15 17.68
N SER A 97 -2.20 -18.16 18.58
CA SER A 97 -1.56 -18.26 19.89
C SER A 97 -2.48 -17.86 21.05
N ARG A 98 -2.25 -18.50 22.20
CA ARG A 98 -2.99 -18.24 23.44
C ARG A 98 -2.57 -16.88 24.01
N GLY A 99 -3.40 -15.85 23.85
CA GLY A 99 -3.16 -14.50 24.36
C GLY A 99 -3.25 -13.38 23.32
N GLU A 100 -3.22 -13.71 22.02
CA GLU A 100 -3.30 -12.74 20.92
C GLU A 100 -4.74 -12.29 20.62
N GLY A 101 -5.74 -13.06 21.06
CA GLY A 101 -7.13 -12.81 20.68
C GLY A 101 -7.69 -11.46 21.11
N LYS A 102 -7.29 -10.93 22.27
CA LYS A 102 -7.75 -9.60 22.70
C LYS A 102 -7.16 -8.50 21.81
N ILE A 103 -5.85 -8.59 21.53
CA ILE A 103 -5.16 -7.62 20.68
C ILE A 103 -5.75 -7.66 19.26
N ALA A 104 -5.99 -8.86 18.73
CA ALA A 104 -6.57 -9.04 17.41
C ALA A 104 -7.99 -8.44 17.30
N VAL A 105 -8.81 -8.59 18.35
CA VAL A 105 -10.14 -7.96 18.44
C VAL A 105 -10.03 -6.45 18.52
N ASP A 106 -9.14 -5.92 19.38
CA ASP A 106 -8.97 -4.48 19.56
C ASP A 106 -8.53 -3.81 18.23
N VAL A 107 -7.63 -4.46 17.47
CA VAL A 107 -7.20 -4.01 16.14
C VAL A 107 -8.34 -4.02 15.14
N LEU A 108 -9.09 -5.13 15.04
CA LEU A 108 -10.20 -5.22 14.09
C LEU A 108 -11.33 -4.25 14.44
N GLU A 109 -11.57 -4.00 15.72
CA GLU A 109 -12.56 -3.01 16.17
C GLU A 109 -12.15 -1.59 15.75
N ASP A 110 -10.87 -1.23 15.87
CA ASP A 110 -10.38 0.07 15.39
C ASP A 110 -10.53 0.23 13.88
N ILE A 111 -10.19 -0.81 13.11
CA ILE A 111 -10.37 -0.85 11.65
C ILE A 111 -11.85 -0.61 11.28
N VAL A 112 -12.76 -1.37 11.88
CA VAL A 112 -14.20 -1.22 11.63
C VAL A 112 -14.68 0.19 11.96
N ARG A 113 -14.21 0.79 13.06
CA ARG A 113 -14.57 2.16 13.48
C ARG A 113 -14.08 3.22 12.50
N ARG A 114 -12.93 3.05 11.86
CA ARG A 114 -12.40 4.01 10.87
C ARG A 114 -13.04 3.86 9.51
N ILE A 115 -13.26 2.64 9.06
CA ILE A 115 -13.76 2.37 7.70
C ILE A 115 -15.26 2.62 7.60
N HIS A 116 -16.04 2.26 8.64
CA HIS A 116 -17.49 2.36 8.55
C HIS A 116 -17.96 3.78 8.22
N GLN A 117 -18.82 3.87 7.20
CA GLN A 117 -19.55 5.08 6.84
C GLN A 117 -21.03 4.70 6.74
N PRO A 118 -21.95 5.43 7.42
CA PRO A 118 -23.38 5.14 7.35
C PRO A 118 -23.88 5.11 5.91
N GLY A 119 -24.58 4.02 5.56
CA GLY A 119 -25.17 3.82 4.24
C GLY A 119 -24.25 3.13 3.23
N LEU A 120 -23.03 2.75 3.61
CA LEU A 120 -22.09 1.98 2.77
C LEU A 120 -21.67 0.68 3.45
N VAL A 121 -21.71 -0.41 2.68
CA VAL A 121 -21.19 -1.71 3.11
C VAL A 121 -19.65 -1.66 3.18
N CYS A 122 -19.04 -2.27 4.20
CA CYS A 122 -17.63 -2.03 4.53
C CYS A 122 -16.78 -3.27 4.81
N LEU A 123 -17.33 -4.49 4.73
CA LEU A 123 -16.59 -5.71 5.05
C LEU A 123 -15.41 -5.95 4.12
N PHE A 124 -15.52 -5.63 2.83
CA PHE A 124 -14.41 -5.79 1.89
C PHE A 124 -13.21 -4.92 2.28
N ASP A 125 -13.46 -3.66 2.61
CA ASP A 125 -12.44 -2.71 3.03
C ASP A 125 -11.84 -3.13 4.39
N VAL A 126 -12.69 -3.57 5.33
CA VAL A 126 -12.26 -4.13 6.63
C VAL A 126 -11.35 -5.34 6.44
N ILE A 127 -11.67 -6.23 5.49
CA ILE A 127 -10.84 -7.40 5.20
C ILE A 127 -9.48 -6.98 4.69
N ASN A 128 -9.40 -6.08 3.71
CA ASN A 128 -8.12 -5.65 3.14
C ASN A 128 -7.23 -4.99 4.18
N GLU A 129 -7.78 -4.07 4.98
CA GLU A 129 -7.01 -3.40 6.01
C GLU A 129 -6.63 -4.35 7.17
N ALA A 130 -7.47 -5.35 7.47
CA ALA A 130 -7.16 -6.36 8.48
C ALA A 130 -6.02 -7.30 8.04
N VAL A 131 -5.97 -7.70 6.77
CA VAL A 131 -4.87 -8.53 6.23
C VAL A 131 -3.54 -7.80 6.44
N GLU A 132 -3.46 -6.55 6.00
CA GLU A 132 -2.25 -5.73 6.13
C GLU A 132 -1.85 -5.54 7.61
N ALA A 133 -2.80 -5.15 8.47
CA ALA A 133 -2.53 -4.90 9.87
C ALA A 133 -2.09 -6.16 10.65
N PHE A 134 -2.60 -7.34 10.31
CA PHE A 134 -2.23 -8.58 10.99
C PHE A 134 -0.88 -9.14 10.51
N GLU A 135 -0.50 -8.90 9.25
CA GLU A 135 0.87 -9.18 8.76
C GLU A 135 1.89 -8.28 9.47
N GLU A 136 1.63 -6.97 9.58
CA GLU A 136 2.55 -6.03 10.23
C GLU A 136 2.76 -6.30 11.72
N LEU A 137 1.69 -6.67 12.43
CA LEU A 137 1.74 -6.95 13.86
C LEU A 137 2.20 -8.39 14.18
N ASN A 138 2.51 -9.19 13.13
CA ASN A 138 2.83 -10.62 13.23
C ASN A 138 1.76 -11.43 14.01
N ILE A 139 0.50 -11.01 13.94
CA ILE A 139 -0.63 -11.67 14.60
C ILE A 139 -1.09 -12.80 13.67
N GLY A 140 -0.90 -14.06 14.07
CA GLY A 140 -1.12 -15.20 13.16
C GLY A 140 0.16 -15.81 12.58
N GLY A 141 1.34 -15.24 12.87
CA GLY A 141 2.61 -15.65 12.29
C GLY A 141 3.27 -16.87 12.92
N ASN A 142 3.81 -17.76 12.08
CA ASN A 142 4.66 -18.89 12.47
C ASN A 142 5.96 -18.36 13.09
N ARG A 143 6.18 -18.66 14.37
CA ARG A 143 7.38 -18.27 15.11
C ARG A 143 8.57 -19.14 14.68
N GLU A 144 9.30 -18.73 13.64
CA GLU A 144 10.69 -19.16 13.45
C GLU A 144 11.62 -18.21 14.17
N GLU A 145 12.16 -18.72 15.28
CA GLU A 145 13.14 -18.07 16.13
C GLU A 145 14.49 -17.96 15.41
N GLN A 146 15.05 -16.74 15.32
CA GLN A 146 16.49 -16.60 15.49
C GLN A 146 16.80 -15.63 16.63
N ASN A 147 17.16 -16.29 17.73
CA ASN A 147 17.72 -15.76 18.95
C ASN A 147 19.16 -15.29 18.68
N GLY A 148 19.53 -14.12 19.20
CA GLY A 148 20.90 -13.60 19.11
C GLY A 148 21.09 -12.33 19.93
N ALA A 149 20.78 -12.40 21.22
CA ALA A 149 21.15 -11.36 22.17
C ALA A 149 22.65 -11.43 22.49
N GLU A 150 23.36 -10.30 22.51
CA GLU A 150 24.33 -10.00 23.56
C GLU A 150 24.61 -8.49 23.72
N LYS A 151 24.55 -8.09 25.00
CA LYS A 151 24.85 -6.82 25.71
C LYS A 151 26.35 -6.45 25.58
N ALA A 152 26.91 -5.27 25.93
CA ALA A 152 26.53 -4.08 26.71
C ALA A 152 27.63 -2.99 26.59
N ALA A 153 27.28 -1.78 27.10
CA ALA A 153 28.09 -0.75 27.78
C ALA A 153 28.93 0.23 26.92
N GLU A 154 28.61 1.54 26.90
CA GLU A 154 28.99 2.63 27.86
C GLU A 154 30.38 3.21 27.43
N GLU A 155 30.70 4.51 27.31
CA GLU A 155 30.33 5.71 28.04
C GLU A 155 30.95 6.98 27.34
N THR A 156 30.15 8.05 27.19
CA THR A 156 30.38 9.50 27.51
C THR A 156 31.45 10.43 26.86
N THR A 157 31.02 11.71 26.76
CA THR A 157 31.70 13.04 26.64
C THR A 157 31.63 13.69 25.25
N ALA A 158 31.29 14.97 25.04
CA ALA A 158 30.85 16.09 25.87
C ALA A 158 30.23 17.19 24.96
N ALA A 159 29.49 18.11 25.60
CA ALA A 159 28.66 19.20 25.09
C ALA A 159 29.31 20.26 24.16
N GLY A 160 28.47 20.97 23.39
CA GLY A 160 28.79 22.31 22.86
C GLY A 160 27.96 22.81 21.66
N ASP A 161 26.70 23.20 21.90
CA ASP A 161 25.94 24.32 21.30
C ASP A 161 25.76 24.47 19.77
N ASN A 162 24.58 24.05 19.25
CA ASN A 162 23.68 24.82 18.37
C ASN A 162 22.40 24.02 18.04
N GLU A 163 21.44 24.04 18.98
CA GLU A 163 20.65 22.87 19.39
C GLU A 163 19.16 22.87 19.00
N LEU A 164 18.76 23.40 17.84
CA LEU A 164 17.32 23.37 17.46
C LEU A 164 16.99 22.95 16.03
N ASP A 165 17.96 22.86 15.11
CA ASP A 165 17.69 22.50 13.70
C ASP A 165 18.38 21.20 13.24
N HIS A 166 19.44 20.77 13.93
CA HIS A 166 20.21 19.58 13.55
C HIS A 166 19.62 18.26 14.08
N VAL A 167 18.99 18.27 15.25
CA VAL A 167 18.49 17.06 15.92
C VAL A 167 17.34 16.40 15.14
N ALA A 168 16.42 17.20 14.60
CA ALA A 168 15.32 16.67 13.79
C ALA A 168 15.82 16.04 12.47
N GLY A 169 16.83 16.65 11.84
CA GLY A 169 17.45 16.14 10.62
C GLY A 169 18.22 14.83 10.86
N ASP A 170 18.92 14.71 11.98
CA ASP A 170 19.68 13.51 12.32
C ASP A 170 18.77 12.35 12.74
N VAL A 171 17.68 12.61 13.49
CA VAL A 171 16.67 11.59 13.81
C VAL A 171 15.92 11.11 12.56
N ALA A 172 15.58 12.02 11.64
CA ALA A 172 14.94 11.65 10.37
C ALA A 172 15.87 10.82 9.48
N LYS A 173 17.17 11.13 9.43
CA LYS A 173 18.17 10.34 8.70
C LYS A 173 18.40 8.96 9.32
N LEU A 174 18.43 8.88 10.65
CA LEU A 174 18.54 7.60 11.36
C LEU A 174 17.33 6.71 11.05
N SER A 175 16.12 7.27 11.13
CA SER A 175 14.88 6.54 10.78
C SER A 175 14.85 6.12 9.30
N LEU A 176 15.30 6.99 8.38
CA LEU A 176 15.37 6.70 6.95
C LEU A 176 16.36 5.57 6.64
N ARG A 177 17.52 5.58 7.31
CA ARG A 177 18.57 4.57 7.14
C ARG A 177 18.20 3.24 7.76
N GLU A 178 17.54 3.27 8.92
CA GLU A 178 17.09 2.06 9.63
C GLU A 178 15.91 1.39 8.93
N ALA A 179 14.97 2.16 8.38
CA ALA A 179 13.79 1.63 7.69
C ALA A 179 14.03 1.26 6.22
N PHE A 180 14.79 2.07 5.48
CA PHE A 180 14.93 1.93 4.02
C PHE A 180 16.39 1.82 3.53
N GLY A 181 17.38 1.88 4.43
CA GLY A 181 18.79 1.83 4.03
C GLY A 181 19.27 3.07 3.26
N LEU A 182 18.54 4.19 3.32
CA LEU A 182 18.85 5.41 2.60
C LEU A 182 19.58 6.43 3.49
N GLU A 183 20.52 7.19 2.92
CA GLU A 183 21.23 8.28 3.62
C GLU A 183 20.48 9.62 3.52
N SER A 184 19.66 9.79 2.49
CA SER A 184 18.83 10.97 2.26
C SER A 184 17.54 10.58 1.52
N PRO A 185 16.43 11.32 1.71
CA PRO A 185 15.20 11.05 0.99
C PRO A 185 15.40 11.17 -0.52
N PRO A 186 14.64 10.40 -1.34
CA PRO A 186 14.74 10.48 -2.79
C PRO A 186 14.33 11.86 -3.32
N ASP A 187 15.08 12.39 -4.27
CA ASP A 187 14.73 13.62 -4.98
C ASP A 187 13.84 13.28 -6.19
N TRP A 188 12.53 13.27 -5.96
CA TRP A 188 11.54 12.94 -6.98
C TRP A 188 11.23 14.14 -7.87
N VAL A 189 11.38 13.95 -9.19
CA VAL A 189 10.90 14.89 -10.20
C VAL A 189 9.52 14.47 -10.69
N PHE A 190 8.57 15.40 -10.61
CA PHE A 190 7.16 15.14 -10.93
C PHE A 190 6.81 15.54 -12.37
N SER A 191 5.92 14.78 -12.99
CA SER A 191 5.18 15.22 -14.18
C SER A 191 4.10 16.22 -13.82
N ASP A 192 3.50 16.84 -14.83
CA ASP A 192 2.20 17.49 -14.65
C ASP A 192 1.13 16.43 -14.34
N VAL A 193 0.10 16.84 -13.61
CA VAL A 193 -1.05 16.00 -13.31
C VAL A 193 -1.92 15.88 -14.56
N ILE A 194 -2.08 14.67 -15.09
CA ILE A 194 -2.95 14.41 -16.23
C ILE A 194 -4.26 13.84 -15.72
N THR A 195 -5.39 14.43 -16.10
CA THR A 195 -6.73 13.93 -15.76
C THR A 195 -7.49 13.59 -17.03
N GLU A 196 -7.96 12.35 -17.15
CA GLU A 196 -8.75 11.87 -18.28
C GLU A 196 -9.92 11.03 -17.78
N LYS A 197 -11.15 11.40 -18.13
CA LYS A 197 -12.39 10.71 -17.70
C LYS A 197 -12.37 10.35 -16.21
N LYS A 198 -12.05 11.36 -15.38
CA LYS A 198 -11.90 11.28 -13.91
C LYS A 198 -10.74 10.43 -13.40
N SER A 199 -10.03 9.69 -14.26
CA SER A 199 -8.79 9.02 -13.84
C SER A 199 -7.66 10.05 -13.80
N VAL A 200 -6.83 9.98 -12.77
CA VAL A 200 -5.70 10.91 -12.55
C VAL A 200 -4.40 10.14 -12.70
N PHE A 201 -3.39 10.76 -13.30
CA PHE A 201 -2.08 10.19 -13.53
C PHE A 201 -1.00 11.18 -13.13
N VAL A 202 0.02 10.69 -12.40
CA VAL A 202 1.21 11.46 -12.04
C VAL A 202 2.44 10.57 -12.19
N GLY A 203 3.38 11.01 -13.02
CA GLY A 203 4.69 10.42 -13.16
C GLY A 203 5.68 11.01 -12.16
N ARG A 204 6.57 10.17 -11.64
CA ARG A 204 7.69 10.52 -10.76
C ARG A 204 8.94 9.86 -11.31
N ALA A 205 10.05 10.59 -11.37
CA ALA A 205 11.33 10.05 -11.79
C ALA A 205 12.42 10.46 -10.79
N ALA A 206 13.33 9.54 -10.47
CA ALA A 206 14.47 9.81 -9.60
C ALA A 206 15.72 9.11 -10.11
N HIS A 207 16.87 9.72 -9.87
CA HIS A 207 18.17 9.14 -10.21
C HIS A 207 18.54 8.01 -9.23
N VAL A 208 19.01 6.89 -9.75
CA VAL A 208 19.38 5.69 -8.97
C VAL A 208 20.66 5.07 -9.54
N THR A 209 21.52 4.56 -8.65
CA THR A 209 22.82 4.00 -9.02
C THR A 209 22.92 2.49 -8.85
N SER A 210 21.97 1.89 -8.14
CA SER A 210 21.90 0.45 -7.89
C SER A 210 20.46 -0.03 -7.80
N LEU A 211 20.26 -1.34 -7.96
CA LEU A 211 18.94 -1.96 -7.86
C LEU A 211 18.35 -1.77 -6.45
N GLU A 212 19.18 -1.93 -5.43
CA GLU A 212 18.80 -1.79 -4.03
C GLU A 212 18.33 -0.35 -3.74
N GLN A 213 19.01 0.64 -4.32
CA GLN A 213 18.59 2.04 -4.19
C GLN A 213 17.23 2.29 -4.89
N ALA A 214 17.00 1.68 -6.06
CA ALA A 214 15.73 1.82 -6.76
C ALA A 214 14.57 1.20 -5.96
N GLN A 215 14.76 0.00 -5.40
CA GLN A 215 13.78 -0.66 -4.54
C GLN A 215 13.50 0.16 -3.28
N ALA A 216 14.54 0.60 -2.57
CA ALA A 216 14.41 1.46 -1.39
C ALA A 216 13.67 2.78 -1.69
N TYR A 217 13.83 3.34 -2.89
CA TYR A 217 13.11 4.54 -3.30
C TYR A 217 11.61 4.26 -3.49
N LEU A 218 11.24 3.12 -4.07
CA LEU A 218 9.85 2.69 -4.20
C LEU A 218 9.21 2.44 -2.83
N ASP A 219 9.89 1.69 -1.96
CA ASP A 219 9.41 1.37 -0.61
C ASP A 219 9.22 2.64 0.21
N HIS A 220 10.20 3.55 0.18
CA HIS A 220 10.10 4.85 0.83
C HIS A 220 8.92 5.65 0.27
N LEU A 221 8.74 5.70 -1.05
CA LEU A 221 7.65 6.46 -1.67
C LEU A 221 6.27 5.93 -1.23
N LEU A 222 6.09 4.61 -1.21
CA LEU A 222 4.84 3.99 -0.78
C LEU A 222 4.60 4.17 0.72
N ALA A 223 5.63 4.04 1.55
CA ALA A 223 5.49 4.21 3.00
C ALA A 223 5.25 5.66 3.43
N THR A 224 5.81 6.64 2.71
CA THR A 224 5.75 8.06 3.12
C THR A 224 4.65 8.87 2.44
N ASP A 225 4.31 8.58 1.19
CA ASP A 225 3.25 9.28 0.45
C ASP A 225 1.96 8.45 0.41
N LYS A 226 1.08 8.70 1.40
CA LYS A 226 -0.23 8.04 1.51
C LYS A 226 -1.09 8.15 0.27
N LYS A 227 -0.94 9.21 -0.55
CA LYS A 227 -1.71 9.34 -1.79
C LYS A 227 -1.23 8.35 -2.84
N VAL A 228 0.07 8.09 -2.88
CA VAL A 228 0.69 7.10 -3.77
C VAL A 228 0.35 5.70 -3.31
N ALA A 229 0.46 5.40 -2.02
CA ALA A 229 0.03 4.12 -1.46
C ALA A 229 -1.43 3.79 -1.81
N ALA A 230 -2.32 4.79 -1.73
CA ALA A 230 -3.73 4.64 -2.09
C ALA A 230 -4.04 4.77 -3.59
N ALA A 231 -3.02 4.87 -4.47
CA ALA A 231 -3.26 4.85 -5.91
C ALA A 231 -3.77 3.49 -6.36
N THR A 232 -4.60 3.46 -7.41
CA THR A 232 -5.11 2.20 -7.95
C THR A 232 -3.98 1.35 -8.54
N HIS A 233 -2.99 1.99 -9.16
CA HIS A 233 -1.79 1.35 -9.70
C HIS A 233 -0.59 2.29 -9.58
N ASN A 234 0.56 1.77 -9.17
CA ASN A 234 1.86 2.41 -9.08
C ASN A 234 2.84 1.71 -10.02
N ILE A 235 2.64 1.92 -11.32
CA ILE A 235 3.41 1.28 -12.39
C ILE A 235 4.85 1.76 -12.33
N SER A 236 5.82 0.86 -12.26
CA SER A 236 7.23 1.23 -12.13
C SER A 236 8.12 0.60 -13.20
N ALA A 237 9.21 1.30 -13.54
CA ALA A 237 10.26 0.78 -14.40
C ALA A 237 11.60 1.44 -14.08
N TRP A 238 12.69 0.69 -14.23
CA TRP A 238 14.04 1.22 -14.02
C TRP A 238 15.05 0.66 -15.00
N ARG A 239 16.11 1.42 -15.25
CA ARG A 239 17.27 1.02 -16.06
C ARG A 239 18.53 1.55 -15.42
N ILE A 240 19.45 0.66 -15.02
CA ILE A 240 20.61 0.98 -14.18
C ILE A 240 21.86 0.33 -14.79
N ARG A 241 22.94 1.10 -14.84
CA ARG A 241 24.25 0.64 -15.29
C ARG A 241 25.17 0.45 -14.10
N GLN A 242 25.42 -0.80 -13.75
CA GLN A 242 26.39 -1.13 -12.71
C GLN A 242 27.76 -1.40 -13.31
N LYS A 243 28.77 -0.68 -12.80
CA LYS A 243 30.17 -1.00 -13.08
C LYS A 243 30.54 -2.23 -12.27
N LYS A 244 30.97 -3.31 -12.94
CA LYS A 244 31.51 -4.48 -12.24
C LYS A 244 32.79 -4.08 -11.53
N ALA A 245 32.79 -4.08 -10.19
CA ALA A 245 34.02 -3.97 -9.43
C ALA A 245 34.90 -5.18 -9.80
N SER A 246 36.12 -4.92 -10.27
CA SER A 246 37.06 -5.99 -10.64
C SER A 246 37.41 -6.80 -9.40
N ALA A 247 36.70 -7.91 -9.17
CA ALA A 247 37.15 -8.95 -8.26
C ALA A 247 38.51 -9.44 -8.78
N GLY A 248 39.53 -9.38 -7.92
CA GLY A 248 40.94 -9.44 -8.27
C GLY A 248 41.32 -10.57 -9.23
N GLY A 249 41.90 -10.19 -10.37
CA GLY A 249 42.53 -11.11 -11.32
C GLY A 249 43.23 -10.31 -12.41
N LYS A 250 44.56 -10.40 -12.47
CA LYS A 250 45.39 -9.84 -13.56
C LYS A 250 44.89 -10.37 -14.91
N GLY A 251 44.41 -9.49 -15.79
CA GLY A 251 44.05 -9.85 -17.16
C GLY A 251 43.43 -8.71 -17.95
N ASP A 252 44.26 -8.08 -18.78
CA ASP A 252 43.99 -7.24 -19.96
C ASP A 252 42.98 -6.06 -19.89
N SER A 253 43.52 -4.85 -20.05
CA SER A 253 42.83 -3.55 -19.96
C SER A 253 41.98 -3.21 -21.18
N SER A 254 40.97 -4.02 -21.52
CA SER A 254 40.10 -3.70 -22.66
C SER A 254 38.61 -4.07 -22.53
N SER A 255 38.13 -4.58 -21.39
CA SER A 255 36.67 -4.74 -21.21
C SER A 255 36.22 -4.37 -19.80
N THR A 256 35.94 -3.08 -19.60
CA THR A 256 35.06 -2.63 -18.52
C THR A 256 33.65 -3.18 -18.79
N GLY A 257 33.38 -4.40 -18.33
CA GLY A 257 32.07 -5.02 -18.43
C GLY A 257 31.06 -4.23 -17.57
N GLU A 258 30.23 -3.43 -18.23
CA GLU A 258 29.07 -2.77 -17.63
C GLU A 258 27.92 -3.78 -17.56
N THR A 259 27.39 -4.02 -16.37
CA THR A 259 26.21 -4.86 -16.18
C THR A 259 24.98 -3.97 -16.24
N ILE A 260 24.05 -4.29 -17.13
CA ILE A 260 22.78 -3.58 -17.25
C ILE A 260 21.73 -4.33 -16.43
N ILE A 261 21.11 -3.63 -15.48
CA ILE A 261 19.95 -4.10 -14.73
C ILE A 261 18.76 -3.26 -15.16
N GLN A 262 17.71 -3.91 -15.66
CA GLN A 262 16.47 -3.25 -16.02
C GLN A 262 15.32 -4.19 -15.73
N ASP A 263 14.24 -3.64 -15.18
CA ASP A 263 13.03 -4.39 -14.86
C ASP A 263 11.83 -3.43 -14.78
N CYS A 264 10.64 -3.97 -14.61
CA CYS A 264 9.40 -3.21 -14.47
C CYS A 264 8.33 -3.97 -13.68
N ASP A 265 7.41 -3.20 -13.10
CA ASP A 265 6.21 -3.71 -12.47
C ASP A 265 4.96 -3.03 -13.05
N ASP A 266 3.97 -3.83 -13.40
CA ASP A 266 2.67 -3.37 -13.89
C ASP A 266 1.75 -2.90 -12.75
N ASP A 267 1.96 -3.37 -11.52
CA ASP A 267 1.10 -3.15 -10.34
C ASP A 267 -0.40 -3.33 -10.66
N GLY A 268 -0.75 -4.45 -11.29
CA GLY A 268 -2.13 -4.75 -11.70
C GLY A 268 -2.62 -4.05 -12.98
N GLU A 269 -1.92 -3.04 -13.49
CA GLU A 269 -2.19 -2.42 -14.79
C GLU A 269 -1.50 -3.19 -15.92
N THR A 270 -2.07 -4.34 -16.30
CA THR A 270 -1.44 -5.31 -17.21
C THR A 270 -0.82 -4.67 -18.47
N ALA A 271 0.45 -4.99 -18.71
CA ALA A 271 1.32 -4.54 -19.78
C ALA A 271 1.72 -3.04 -19.76
N ALA A 272 1.51 -2.31 -18.67
CA ALA A 272 1.91 -0.92 -18.55
C ALA A 272 3.40 -0.73 -18.21
N GLY A 273 3.93 -1.46 -17.23
CA GLY A 273 5.32 -1.44 -16.79
C GLY A 273 6.29 -1.79 -17.93
N GLY A 274 5.99 -2.85 -18.69
CA GLY A 274 6.80 -3.21 -19.87
C GLY A 274 6.81 -2.12 -20.96
N ARG A 275 5.69 -1.40 -21.14
CA ARG A 275 5.61 -0.25 -22.07
C ARG A 275 6.36 0.97 -21.56
N LEU A 276 6.33 1.20 -20.25
CA LEU A 276 7.07 2.27 -19.59
C LEU A 276 8.58 2.01 -19.67
N LEU A 277 9.02 0.77 -19.43
CA LEU A 277 10.41 0.36 -19.63
C LEU A 277 10.84 0.53 -21.09
N HIS A 278 9.99 0.13 -22.04
CA HIS A 278 10.27 0.33 -23.46
C HIS A 278 10.40 1.82 -23.82
N LEU A 279 9.58 2.70 -23.24
CA LEU A 279 9.73 4.15 -23.40
C LEU A 279 11.10 4.63 -22.91
N MET A 280 11.57 4.18 -21.75
CA MET A 280 12.90 4.53 -21.23
C MET A 280 14.03 4.05 -22.16
N GLN A 281 13.88 2.86 -22.77
CA GLN A 281 14.80 2.34 -23.79
C GLN A 281 14.85 3.23 -25.03
N LEU A 282 13.69 3.65 -25.55
CA LEU A 282 13.59 4.54 -26.70
C LEU A 282 14.20 5.92 -26.43
N MET A 283 14.07 6.41 -25.21
CA MET A 283 14.63 7.70 -24.78
C MET A 283 16.13 7.62 -24.40
N ASP A 284 16.74 6.43 -24.46
CA ASP A 284 18.12 6.16 -24.02
C ASP A 284 18.40 6.68 -22.60
N VAL A 285 17.43 6.52 -21.69
CA VAL A 285 17.52 6.94 -20.28
C VAL A 285 18.15 5.83 -19.44
N TRP A 286 19.08 6.21 -18.58
CA TRP A 286 19.84 5.31 -17.71
C TRP A 286 19.99 5.90 -16.31
N ASP A 287 20.20 5.02 -15.34
CA ASP A 287 20.41 5.34 -13.92
C ASP A 287 19.21 6.08 -13.33
N VAL A 288 18.00 5.63 -13.71
CA VAL A 288 16.73 6.25 -13.32
C VAL A 288 15.68 5.19 -13.01
N VAL A 289 14.88 5.47 -11.98
CA VAL A 289 13.61 4.81 -11.69
C VAL A 289 12.45 5.75 -12.02
N VAL A 290 11.41 5.23 -12.65
CA VAL A 290 10.17 5.96 -12.95
C VAL A 290 9.00 5.23 -12.32
N VAL A 291 8.11 5.98 -11.68
CA VAL A 291 6.83 5.49 -11.15
C VAL A 291 5.71 6.33 -11.72
N VAL A 292 4.70 5.71 -12.30
CA VAL A 292 3.47 6.38 -12.74
C VAL A 292 2.32 5.88 -11.90
N SER A 293 1.86 6.74 -10.99
CA SER A 293 0.68 6.47 -10.17
C SER A 293 -0.59 6.81 -10.97
N ARG A 294 -1.56 5.90 -10.96
CA ARG A 294 -2.89 6.06 -11.53
C ARG A 294 -3.94 5.93 -10.43
N TRP A 295 -4.84 6.91 -10.34
CA TRP A 295 -6.07 6.82 -9.54
C TRP A 295 -7.26 6.63 -10.47
N TYR A 296 -7.97 5.51 -10.32
CA TYR A 296 -9.09 5.16 -11.17
C TYR A 296 -10.32 6.04 -10.91
N GLY A 297 -10.83 6.67 -11.96
CA GLY A 297 -11.98 7.58 -11.87
C GLY A 297 -13.36 6.94 -12.03
N GLY A 298 -13.47 5.62 -12.01
CA GLY A 298 -14.73 4.90 -12.24
C GLY A 298 -15.07 4.64 -13.72
N ILE A 299 -14.24 5.09 -14.68
CA ILE A 299 -14.47 4.91 -16.12
C ILE A 299 -13.31 4.15 -16.77
N LYS A 300 -13.59 3.01 -17.41
CA LYS A 300 -12.60 2.23 -18.15
C LYS A 300 -12.10 3.02 -19.36
N LEU A 301 -10.80 3.36 -19.34
CA LEU A 301 -10.12 4.07 -20.44
C LEU A 301 -9.77 3.16 -21.63
N GLY A 302 -9.80 1.84 -21.45
CA GLY A 302 -9.38 0.89 -22.49
C GLY A 302 -7.89 1.08 -22.83
N PRO A 303 -7.48 0.90 -24.10
CA PRO A 303 -6.08 1.05 -24.52
C PRO A 303 -5.52 2.47 -24.35
N ASP A 304 -6.36 3.50 -24.28
CA ASP A 304 -5.92 4.90 -24.22
C ASP A 304 -5.12 5.21 -22.93
N ARG A 305 -5.37 4.46 -21.85
CA ARG A 305 -4.58 4.59 -20.60
C ARG A 305 -3.08 4.42 -20.82
N PHE A 306 -2.66 3.54 -21.71
CA PHE A 306 -1.23 3.30 -21.98
C PHE A 306 -0.56 4.52 -22.62
N ARG A 307 -1.29 5.26 -23.47
CA ARG A 307 -0.80 6.52 -24.05
C ARG A 307 -0.59 7.56 -22.95
N ILE A 308 -1.50 7.64 -21.98
CA ILE A 308 -1.45 8.61 -20.87
C ILE A 308 -0.34 8.26 -19.88
N ILE A 309 -0.22 6.98 -19.51
CA ILE A 309 0.85 6.46 -18.64
C ILE A 309 2.22 6.82 -19.24
N ASN A 310 2.42 6.52 -20.52
CA ASN A 310 3.67 6.86 -21.21
C ASN A 310 3.89 8.37 -21.32
N ALA A 311 2.84 9.17 -21.48
CA ALA A 311 2.95 10.63 -21.50
C ALA A 311 3.38 11.18 -20.14
N ALA A 312 2.78 10.71 -19.04
CA ALA A 312 3.15 11.11 -17.68
C ALA A 312 4.59 10.70 -17.34
N GLY A 313 4.96 9.45 -17.64
CA GLY A 313 6.33 8.95 -17.44
C GLY A 313 7.37 9.73 -18.26
N ARG A 314 7.07 10.01 -19.54
CA ARG A 314 7.93 10.85 -20.39
C ARG A 314 8.10 12.25 -19.82
N ASP A 315 7.02 12.88 -19.38
CA ASP A 315 7.06 14.24 -18.86
C ASP A 315 7.93 14.36 -17.61
N ALA A 316 7.80 13.41 -16.66
CA ALA A 316 8.69 13.33 -15.50
C ALA A 316 10.17 13.16 -15.91
N LEU A 317 10.44 12.30 -16.89
CA LEU A 317 11.80 12.07 -17.41
C LEU A 317 12.41 13.32 -18.07
N VAL A 318 11.61 14.06 -18.84
CA VAL A 318 12.05 15.29 -19.52
C VAL A 318 12.29 16.40 -18.51
N LYS A 319 11.37 16.60 -17.55
CA LYS A 319 11.53 17.59 -16.48
C LYS A 319 12.73 17.29 -15.59
N GLY A 320 13.04 16.01 -15.37
CA GLY A 320 14.23 15.58 -14.63
C GLY A 320 15.53 15.68 -15.43
N GLY A 321 15.47 16.06 -16.72
CA GLY A 321 16.65 16.19 -17.57
C GLY A 321 17.35 14.85 -17.85
N PHE A 322 16.65 13.72 -17.71
CA PHE A 322 17.23 12.38 -17.80
C PHE A 322 17.41 11.88 -19.24
N GLY A 323 16.71 12.48 -20.21
CA GLY A 323 16.88 12.17 -21.63
C GLY A 323 18.09 12.88 -22.24
N LYS A 324 18.72 12.28 -23.25
CA LYS A 324 19.65 13.01 -24.13
C LYS A 324 18.88 14.11 -24.87
N GLY A 325 19.08 15.34 -24.42
CA GLY A 325 18.21 16.46 -24.77
C GLY A 325 18.09 16.75 -26.27
N GLU A 326 16.86 16.99 -26.70
CA GLU A 326 16.61 18.17 -27.52
C GLU A 326 16.68 19.39 -26.57
N GLY A 327 17.88 19.95 -26.34
CA GLY A 327 17.96 21.11 -25.43
C GLY A 327 19.29 21.66 -24.96
N SER A 328 20.46 21.10 -25.31
CA SER A 328 21.73 21.83 -25.15
C SER A 328 22.03 22.65 -26.40
N SER A 329 21.28 23.73 -26.60
CA SER A 329 21.54 24.75 -27.65
C SER A 329 21.09 26.15 -27.20
N ALA A 330 21.26 26.47 -25.92
CA ALA A 330 21.02 27.80 -25.38
C ALA A 330 22.31 28.41 -24.83
N ASN A 331 23.42 28.33 -25.56
CA ASN A 331 24.56 29.23 -25.31
C ASN A 331 25.55 29.31 -26.49
N GLU A 332 25.16 29.86 -27.65
CA GLU A 332 26.15 30.58 -28.48
C GLU A 332 25.50 31.47 -29.54
N LYS A 333 25.93 32.75 -29.57
CA LYS A 333 25.93 33.73 -30.67
C LYS A 333 25.03 34.96 -30.50
N GLY A 334 25.58 35.90 -29.73
CA GLY A 334 25.24 37.33 -29.78
C GLY A 334 26.45 38.25 -29.78
N LYS A 335 27.62 37.83 -30.32
CA LYS A 335 28.79 38.73 -30.45
C LYS A 335 28.67 39.55 -31.73
N LYS A 336 27.93 40.66 -31.65
CA LYS A 336 27.84 41.69 -32.70
C LYS A 336 29.22 42.35 -32.87
N LYS A 337 30.00 41.86 -33.83
CA LYS A 337 31.22 42.54 -34.31
C LYS A 337 30.81 43.50 -35.44
N GLY A 338 31.17 44.77 -35.27
CA GLY A 338 30.74 45.87 -36.10
C GLY A 338 31.16 45.78 -37.56
N LYS A 339 30.47 46.57 -38.40
CA LYS A 339 30.92 46.89 -39.75
C LYS A 339 31.10 48.40 -39.84
N LYS A 340 32.36 48.74 -40.06
CA LYS A 340 32.87 50.01 -40.58
C LYS A 340 32.48 50.13 -42.06
#